data_AF-A0A964MVK4-F1
#
_entry.id   AF-A0A964MVK4-F1
#
_cell.length_a   1.000
_cell.length_b   1.000
_cell.length_c   1.000
_cell.angle_alpha   90.00
_cell.angle_beta   90.00
_cell.angle_gamma   90.00
#
_symmetry.space_group_name_H-M   'P 1'
#
loop_
_entity.id
_entity.type
_entity.pdbx_description
1 polymer ?
#
loop_
_entity_poly.entity_id
_entity_poly.type
_entity_poly.pdbx_seq_one_letter_code
_entity_poly.pdbx_strand_id
1 'polypeptide(L)'
;MTRTRALLLLWLCLAVLVWNTAFDQWVVLAQRDYLVREAAWELGRGSQPMMAEMMSDAVRGGALRASAWTAVIVGAGLLTLRARK
;
A
#
# COMPACT_ATOMS: atom_id res chain seq x y z
N MET A 1 -15.24 28.32 3.45
CA MET A 1 -14.47 27.26 4.12
C MET A 1 -13.28 27.88 4.82
N THR A 2 -13.08 27.64 6.12
CA THR A 2 -11.92 28.16 6.87
C THR A 2 -10.62 27.52 6.35
N ARG A 3 -9.54 28.30 6.23
CA ARG A 3 -8.23 27.90 5.67
C ARG A 3 -7.69 26.60 6.27
N THR A 4 -7.97 26.35 7.55
CA THR A 4 -7.61 25.14 8.30
C THR A 4 -8.33 23.88 7.81
N ARG A 5 -9.61 23.98 7.43
CA ARG A 5 -10.37 22.83 6.90
C ARG A 5 -9.84 22.40 5.53
N ALA A 6 -9.44 23.35 4.68
CA ALA A 6 -8.84 23.04 3.38
C ALA A 6 -7.49 22.31 3.52
N LEU A 7 -6.64 22.74 4.46
CA LEU A 7 -5.37 22.06 4.77
C LEU A 7 -5.58 20.64 5.30
N LEU A 8 -6.56 20.43 6.18
CA LEU A 8 -6.89 19.09 6.68
C LEU A 8 -7.35 18.17 5.55
N LEU A 9 -8.23 18.66 4.67
CA LEU A 9 -8.69 17.89 3.51
C LEU A 9 -7.54 17.53 2.56
N LEU A 10 -6.62 18.47 2.30
CA LEU A 10 -5.44 18.22 1.46
C LEU A 10 -4.59 17.07 2.05
N TRP A 11 -4.30 17.14 3.35
CA TRP A 11 -3.52 16.09 4.02
C TRP A 11 -4.24 14.74 4.04
N LEU A 12 -5.57 14.74 4.20
CA LEU A 12 -6.36 13.53 4.13
C LEU A 12 -6.31 12.92 2.72
N CYS A 13 -6.46 13.74 1.68
CA CYS A 13 -6.32 13.30 0.28
C CYS A 13 -4.93 12.73 -0.01
N LEU A 14 -3.86 13.37 0.49
CA LEU A 14 -2.49 12.87 0.34
C LEU A 14 -2.30 11.52 1.08
N ALA A 15 -2.86 11.39 2.28
CA ALA A 15 -2.81 10.14 3.03
C ALA A 15 -3.50 9.00 2.28
N VAL A 16 -4.70 9.24 1.74
CA VAL A 16 -5.44 8.25 0.93
C VAL A 16 -4.67 7.91 -0.35
N LEU A 17 -4.12 8.92 -1.03
CA LEU A 17 -3.36 8.72 -2.27
C LEU A 17 -2.16 7.81 -1.99
N VAL A 18 -1.34 8.12 -0.99
CA VAL A 18 -0.15 7.30 -0.69
C VAL A 18 -0.53 5.92 -0.20
N TRP A 19 -1.58 5.79 0.63
CA TRP A 19 -2.06 4.47 1.03
C TRP A 19 -2.39 3.61 -0.20
N ASN A 20 -3.10 4.19 -1.17
CA ASN A 20 -3.51 3.51 -2.39
C ASN A 20 -2.29 3.12 -3.25
N THR A 21 -1.37 4.05 -3.50
CA THR A 21 -0.16 3.77 -4.30
C THR A 21 0.73 2.71 -3.64
N ALA A 22 0.90 2.77 -2.32
CA ALA A 22 1.69 1.78 -1.58
C ALA A 22 1.04 0.39 -1.63
N PHE A 23 -0.29 0.33 -1.46
CA PHE A 23 -1.02 -0.93 -1.55
C PHE A 23 -0.95 -1.54 -2.95
N ASP A 24 -1.18 -0.73 -4.00
CA ASP A 24 -1.17 -1.17 -5.39
C ASP A 24 0.19 -1.76 -5.80
N GLN A 25 1.30 -1.11 -5.40
CA GLN A 25 2.64 -1.65 -5.63
C GLN A 25 2.84 -3.05 -5.04
N TRP A 26 2.32 -3.33 -3.84
CA TRP A 26 2.43 -4.65 -3.22
C TRP A 26 1.64 -5.70 -3.96
N VAL A 27 0.43 -5.37 -4.42
CA VAL A 27 -0.42 -6.27 -5.20
C VAL A 27 0.23 -6.60 -6.55
N VAL A 28 0.76 -5.59 -7.25
CA VAL A 28 1.45 -5.77 -8.54
C VAL A 28 2.68 -6.67 -8.40
N LEU A 29 3.48 -6.48 -7.34
CA LEU A 29 4.65 -7.33 -7.08
C LEU A 29 4.23 -8.79 -6.85
N ALA A 30 3.18 -9.04 -6.07
CA ALA A 30 2.68 -10.38 -5.82
C ALA A 30 2.11 -11.06 -7.07
N GLN A 31 1.39 -10.32 -7.92
CA GLN A 31 0.91 -10.82 -9.21
C GLN A 31 2.06 -11.23 -10.12
N ARG A 32 3.13 -10.42 -10.20
CA ARG A 32 4.31 -10.76 -11.00
C ARG A 32 5.02 -11.99 -10.46
N ASP A 33 5.15 -12.11 -9.14
CA ASP A 33 5.76 -13.29 -8.50
C ASP A 33 4.94 -14.56 -8.76
N TYR A 34 3.61 -14.47 -8.70
CA TYR A 34 2.72 -15.58 -9.07
C TYR A 34 2.97 -16.05 -10.50
N LEU A 35 2.99 -15.15 -11.49
CA LEU A 35 3.20 -15.53 -12.89
C LEU A 35 4.56 -16.20 -13.12
N VAL A 36 5.60 -15.76 -12.41
CA VAL A 36 6.92 -16.37 -12.48
C VAL A 36 6.91 -17.79 -11.90
N ARG A 37 6.22 -17.99 -10.77
CA ARG A 37 6.11 -19.31 -10.14
C ARG A 37 5.23 -20.26 -10.94
N GLU A 38 4.18 -19.76 -11.56
CA GLU A 38 3.28 -20.56 -12.41
C GLU A 38 4.06 -21.06 -13.63
N ALA A 39 4.79 -20.17 -14.32
CA ALA A 39 5.65 -20.56 -15.43
C ALA A 39 6.76 -21.55 -15.00
N ALA A 40 7.29 -21.42 -13.77
CA ALA A 40 8.25 -22.39 -13.25
C ALA A 40 7.61 -23.77 -13.03
N TRP A 41 6.40 -23.82 -12.46
CA TRP A 41 5.66 -25.06 -12.25
C TRP A 41 5.29 -25.73 -13.58
N GLU A 42 4.85 -24.97 -14.59
CA GLU A 42 4.58 -25.47 -15.95
C GLU A 42 5.83 -26.10 -16.60
N LEU A 43 7.03 -25.59 -16.26
CA LEU A 43 8.32 -26.15 -16.69
C LEU A 43 8.78 -27.33 -15.81
N GLY A 44 7.93 -27.82 -14.89
CA GLY A 44 8.23 -28.91 -13.97
C GLY A 44 9.17 -28.52 -12.82
N ARG A 45 9.29 -27.22 -12.50
CA ARG A 45 10.16 -26.71 -11.43
C ARG A 45 9.34 -26.10 -10.30
N GLY A 46 9.51 -26.63 -9.09
CA GLY A 46 8.87 -26.10 -7.88
C GLY A 46 7.44 -26.61 -7.68
N SER A 47 6.75 -26.04 -6.69
CA SER A 47 5.37 -26.37 -6.33
C SER A 47 4.37 -25.52 -7.10
N GLN A 48 3.18 -26.07 -7.36
CA GLN A 48 2.07 -25.33 -7.98
C GLN A 48 1.69 -24.13 -7.09
N PRO A 49 1.79 -22.88 -7.58
CA PRO A 49 1.38 -21.73 -6.79
C PRO A 49 -0.14 -21.62 -6.76
N MET A 50 -0.71 -21.34 -5.59
CA MET A 50 -2.13 -21.03 -5.46
C MET A 50 -2.32 -19.52 -5.46
N MET A 51 -2.94 -18.99 -6.52
CA MET A 51 -3.22 -17.55 -6.67
C MET A 51 -3.95 -16.98 -5.46
N ALA A 52 -4.94 -17.72 -4.94
CA ALA A 52 -5.73 -17.29 -3.78
C ALA A 52 -4.88 -17.08 -2.52
N GLU A 53 -3.96 -18.01 -2.24
CA GLU A 53 -3.09 -17.93 -1.07
C GLU A 53 -2.08 -16.80 -1.21
N MET A 54 -1.38 -16.73 -2.36
CA MET A 54 -0.39 -15.67 -2.62
C MET A 54 -1.02 -14.28 -2.59
N MET A 55 -2.23 -14.12 -3.14
CA MET A 55 -2.93 -12.84 -3.11
C MET A 55 -3.41 -12.49 -1.71
N SER A 56 -3.89 -13.46 -0.92
CA SER A 56 -4.33 -13.21 0.46
C SER A 56 -3.19 -12.70 1.35
N ASP A 57 -2.00 -13.28 1.22
CA ASP A 57 -0.80 -12.84 1.93
C ASP A 57 -0.33 -11.47 1.45
N ALA A 58 -0.37 -11.23 0.13
CA ALA A 58 -0.01 -9.94 -0.45
C ALA A 58 -0.94 -8.81 0.00
N VAL A 59 -2.25 -9.05 0.05
CA VAL A 59 -3.22 -8.06 0.56
C VAL A 59 -2.96 -7.77 2.04
N ARG A 60 -2.74 -8.81 2.85
CA ARG A 60 -2.49 -8.63 4.30
C ARG A 60 -1.17 -7.88 4.56
N GLY A 61 -0.09 -8.28 3.87
CA GLY A 61 1.21 -7.62 3.96
C GLY A 61 1.21 -6.20 3.40
N GLY A 62 0.53 -6.00 2.26
CA GLY A 62 0.36 -4.72 1.60
C GLY A 62 -0.43 -3.73 2.47
N ALA A 63 -1.53 -4.17 3.07
CA ALA A 63 -2.34 -3.35 3.98
C ALA A 63 -1.53 -2.89 5.21
N LEU A 64 -0.72 -3.78 5.80
CA LEU A 64 0.15 -3.44 6.93
C LEU A 64 1.20 -2.39 6.55
N ARG A 65 1.90 -2.59 5.42
CA ARG A 65 2.95 -1.66 4.95
C ARG A 65 2.36 -0.33 4.50
N ALA A 66 1.23 -0.33 3.79
CA ALA A 66 0.52 0.88 3.40
C ALA A 66 0.04 1.68 4.63
N SER A 67 -0.45 1.00 5.66
CA SER A 67 -0.84 1.62 6.93
C SER A 67 0.35 2.27 7.65
N ALA A 68 1.51 1.63 7.63
CA ALA A 68 2.74 2.20 8.20
C ALA A 68 3.16 3.50 7.48
N TRP A 69 3.18 3.50 6.15
CA TRP A 69 3.47 4.71 5.36
C TRP A 69 2.44 5.82 5.58
N THR A 70 1.18 5.46 5.69
CA THR A 70 0.10 6.42 5.98
C THR A 70 0.28 7.06 7.35
N ALA A 71 0.68 6.30 8.37
CA ALA A 71 0.97 6.83 9.70
C ALA A 71 2.11 7.86 9.68
N VAL A 72 3.16 7.63 8.88
CA VAL A 72 4.27 8.60 8.69
C VAL A 72 3.76 9.92 8.10
N ILE A 73 2.91 9.86 7.08
CA ILE A 73 2.36 11.04 6.41
C ILE A 73 1.40 11.81 7.31
N VAL A 74 0.50 11.11 8.00
CA VAL A 74 -0.40 11.73 8.98
C VAL A 74 0.41 12.38 10.11
N GLY A 75 1.45 11.72 10.61
CA GLY A 75 2.37 12.29 11.58
C GLY A 75 3.05 13.57 11.09
N ALA A 76 3.57 13.56 9.86
CA ALA A 76 4.18 14.73 9.23
C ALA A 76 3.17 15.89 9.05
N GLY A 77 1.93 15.58 8.66
CA GLY A 77 0.85 16.55 8.53
C GLY A 77 0.48 17.19 9.86
N LEU A 78 0.35 16.39 10.93
CA LEU A 78 0.09 16.88 12.28
C LEU A 78 1.22 17.76 12.81
N LEU A 79 2.49 17.38 12.58
CA LEU A 79 3.65 18.18 12.93
C LEU A 79 3.65 19.53 12.19
N THR A 80 3.31 19.52 10.90
CA THR A 80 3.22 20.74 10.08
C THR A 80 2.12 21.69 10.58
N LEU A 81 0.97 21.15 10.97
CA LEU A 81 -0.13 21.94 11.56
C LEU A 81 0.24 22.48 12.94
N ARG A 82 0.95 21.70 13.76
CA ARG A 82 1.41 22.12 15.08
C ARG A 82 2.49 23.19 15.00
N ALA A 83 3.39 23.13 14.02
CA ALA A 83 4.43 24.15 13.80
C ALA A 83 3.88 25.49 13.26
N ARG A 84 2.68 25.49 12.66
CA ARG A 84 2.01 26.72 12.19
C ARG A 84 1.16 27.42 13.25
N LYS A 85 0.90 26.77 14.39
CA LYS A 85 0.07 27.28 15.48
C LYS A 85 0.93 27.96 16.52
#